data_AF-A0A9E8FLN9-F1
#
_entry.id   AF-A0A9E8FLN9-F1
#
_cell.length_a   1.000
_cell.length_b   1.000
_cell.length_c   1.000
_cell.angle_alpha   90.00
_cell.angle_beta   90.00
_cell.angle_gamma   90.00
#
_symmetry.space_group_name_H-M   'P 1'
#
loop_
_entity.id
_entity.type
_entity.pdbx_description
1 polymer ?
#
loop_
_entity_poly.entity_id
_entity_poly.type
_entity_poly.pdbx_seq_one_letter_code
_entity_poly.pdbx_strand_id
1 'polypeptide(L)'
;MPVTAETWLLQPSRRQRWLDAAFMAVTLGLLWPLLSLAELAALALVWGSLWWWRQRRHWQRAYLHHDGSGWWLEAGGQRQPLVWRTGSSRRAGLISWRYGLWPWQRLLIRADSLPAADFQRLLKALYLP
;
A
#
# COMPACT_ATOMS: atom_id res chain seq x y z
N MET A 1 22.28 -8.98 23.93
CA MET A 1 21.21 -9.73 23.20
C MET A 1 20.97 -8.98 21.90
N PRO A 2 21.18 -9.58 20.71
CA PRO A 2 20.83 -8.89 19.47
C PRO A 2 19.32 -8.70 19.44
N VAL A 3 18.85 -7.46 19.45
CA VAL A 3 17.43 -7.15 19.30
C VAL A 3 17.05 -7.56 17.88
N THR A 4 16.38 -8.69 17.73
CA THR A 4 15.81 -9.11 16.46
C THR A 4 14.78 -8.08 16.04
N ALA A 5 15.07 -7.31 14.99
CA ALA A 5 14.15 -6.32 14.46
C ALA A 5 12.82 -6.98 14.07
N GLU A 6 11.71 -6.53 14.64
CA GLU A 6 10.39 -6.98 14.24
C GLU A 6 10.15 -6.52 12.80
N THR A 7 9.80 -7.46 11.92
CA THR A 7 9.63 -7.20 10.50
C THR A 7 8.23 -7.60 10.05
N TRP A 8 7.57 -6.72 9.31
CA TRP A 8 6.26 -6.93 8.72
C TRP A 8 6.33 -6.72 7.21
N LEU A 9 5.92 -7.74 6.46
CA LEU A 9 5.81 -7.65 5.02
C LEU A 9 4.48 -7.00 4.64
N LEU A 10 4.55 -5.78 4.10
CA LEU A 10 3.38 -5.07 3.58
C LEU A 10 3.01 -5.57 2.18
N GLN A 11 1.74 -5.92 2.02
CA GLN A 11 1.14 -6.29 0.75
C GLN A 11 0.21 -5.17 0.25
N PRO A 12 0.05 -5.04 -1.07
CA PRO A 12 -0.95 -4.13 -1.62
C PRO A 12 -2.35 -4.52 -1.12
N SER A 13 -3.08 -3.55 -0.59
CA SER A 13 -4.43 -3.80 -0.07
C SER A 13 -5.36 -4.35 -1.14
N ARG A 14 -6.17 -5.35 -0.80
CA ARG A 14 -7.20 -5.91 -1.68
C ARG A 14 -8.19 -4.84 -2.09
N ARG A 15 -8.55 -3.96 -1.15
CA ARG A 15 -9.47 -2.84 -1.41
C ARG A 15 -8.93 -1.88 -2.47
N GLN A 16 -7.63 -1.56 -2.46
CA GLN A 16 -7.05 -0.70 -3.50
C GLN A 16 -7.11 -1.38 -4.87
N ARG A 17 -6.80 -2.68 -4.95
CA ARG A 17 -6.90 -3.43 -6.22
C ARG A 17 -8.31 -3.43 -6.77
N TRP A 18 -9.31 -3.58 -5.90
CA TRP A 18 -10.72 -3.54 -6.29
C TRP A 18 -11.14 -2.14 -6.76
N LEU A 19 -10.71 -1.08 -6.06
CA LEU A 19 -10.98 0.30 -6.48
C LEU A 19 -10.33 0.64 -7.83
N ASP A 20 -9.09 0.18 -8.05
CA ASP A 20 -8.42 0.36 -9.34
C ASP A 20 -9.19 -0.34 -10.46
N ALA A 21 -9.62 -1.59 -10.25
CA ALA A 21 -10.40 -2.34 -11.23
C ALA A 21 -11.77 -1.70 -11.49
N ALA A 22 -12.45 -1.22 -10.43
CA ALA A 22 -13.72 -0.51 -10.54
C ALA A 22 -13.56 0.80 -11.34
N PHE A 23 -12.50 1.57 -11.08
CA PHE A 23 -12.21 2.80 -11.82
C PHE A 23 -11.98 2.53 -13.31
N MET A 24 -11.24 1.46 -13.65
CA MET A 24 -11.05 1.04 -15.03
C MET A 24 -12.38 0.65 -15.70
N ALA A 25 -13.20 -0.16 -15.03
CA ALA A 25 -14.50 -0.59 -15.54
C ALA A 25 -15.45 0.60 -15.76
N VAL A 26 -15.51 1.55 -14.82
CA VAL A 26 -16.32 2.77 -14.94
C VAL A 26 -15.84 3.61 -16.13
N THR A 27 -14.53 3.79 -16.28
CA THR A 27 -13.99 4.59 -17.39
C THR A 27 -14.29 3.94 -18.74
N LEU A 28 -14.15 2.62 -18.87
CA LEU A 28 -14.54 1.89 -20.08
C LEU A 28 -16.04 2.01 -20.37
N GLY A 29 -16.89 1.93 -19.33
CA GLY A 29 -18.33 2.13 -19.46
C GLY A 29 -18.71 3.54 -19.92
N LEU A 30 -17.99 4.57 -19.47
CA LEU A 30 -18.18 5.94 -19.91
C LEU A 30 -17.72 6.18 -21.35
N LEU A 31 -16.69 5.47 -21.81
CA LEU A 31 -16.18 5.55 -23.19
C LEU A 31 -16.96 4.69 -24.18
N TRP A 32 -17.79 3.76 -23.70
CA TRP A 32 -18.60 2.86 -24.53
C TRP A 32 -19.36 3.55 -25.68
N PRO A 33 -20.09 4.67 -25.47
CA PRO A 33 -20.83 5.31 -26.56
C PRO A 33 -19.94 6.09 -27.54
N LEU A 34 -18.67 6.32 -27.22
CA LEU A 34 -17.75 7.15 -28.00
C LEU A 34 -16.81 6.34 -28.88
N LEU A 35 -16.63 5.06 -28.58
CA LEU A 35 -15.63 4.20 -29.20
C LEU A 35 -16.29 2.95 -29.80
N SER A 36 -15.69 2.44 -30.87
CA SER A 36 -16.05 1.13 -31.41
C SER A 36 -15.68 0.01 -30.44
N LEU A 37 -16.32 -1.16 -30.59
CA LEU A 37 -16.02 -2.33 -29.77
C LEU A 37 -14.55 -2.75 -29.86
N ALA A 38 -13.93 -2.60 -31.04
CA ALA A 38 -12.52 -2.93 -31.25
C ALA A 38 -11.59 -1.98 -30.49
N GLU A 39 -11.87 -0.68 -30.50
CA GLU A 39 -11.10 0.33 -29.76
C GLU A 39 -11.22 0.13 -28.25
N LEU A 40 -12.43 -0.18 -27.76
CA LEU A 40 -12.65 -0.49 -26.35
C LEU A 40 -11.92 -1.75 -25.90
N ALA A 41 -11.93 -2.80 -26.72
CA ALA A 41 -11.19 -4.02 -26.44
C ALA A 41 -9.67 -3.77 -26.41
N ALA A 42 -9.15 -3.01 -27.38
CA ALA A 42 -7.74 -2.61 -27.40
C ALA A 42 -7.36 -1.79 -26.15
N LEU A 43 -8.19 -0.80 -25.78
CA LEU A 43 -7.97 0.01 -24.59
C LEU A 43 -7.99 -0.85 -23.32
N ALA A 44 -8.97 -1.76 -23.18
CA ALA A 44 -9.06 -2.67 -22.05
C ALA A 44 -7.83 -3.58 -21.93
N LEU A 45 -7.29 -4.08 -23.05
CA LEU A 45 -6.07 -4.89 -23.07
C LEU A 45 -4.83 -4.08 -22.69
N VAL A 46 -4.65 -2.89 -23.26
CA VAL A 46 -3.54 -2.00 -22.92
C VAL A 46 -3.60 -1.62 -21.44
N TRP A 47 -4.77 -1.25 -20.95
CA TRP A 47 -4.91 -0.80 -19.57
C TRP A 47 -4.83 -1.95 -18.57
N GLY A 48 -5.40 -3.11 -18.91
CA GLY A 48 -5.27 -4.35 -18.15
C GLY A 48 -3.81 -4.82 -18.06
N SER A 49 -3.06 -4.76 -19.17
CA SER A 49 -1.65 -5.12 -19.18
C SER A 49 -0.79 -4.12 -18.41
N LEU A 50 -1.04 -2.81 -18.53
CA LEU A 50 -0.39 -1.78 -17.71
C LEU A 50 -0.70 -1.94 -16.22
N TRP A 51 -1.97 -2.21 -15.87
CA TRP A 51 -2.36 -2.46 -14.49
C TRP A 51 -1.69 -3.72 -13.96
N TRP A 52 -1.70 -4.82 -14.70
CA TRP A 52 -1.02 -6.06 -14.35
C TRP A 52 0.50 -5.87 -14.18
N TRP A 53 1.13 -5.16 -15.11
CA TRP A 53 2.55 -4.83 -15.04
C TRP A 53 2.85 -3.95 -13.82
N ARG A 54 2.04 -2.91 -13.58
CA ARG A 54 2.13 -2.06 -12.40
C ARG A 54 1.98 -2.89 -11.13
N GLN A 55 1.01 -3.79 -11.06
CA GLN A 55 0.87 -4.71 -9.93
C GLN A 55 2.19 -5.49 -9.78
N ARG A 56 2.66 -6.23 -10.79
CA ARG A 56 3.91 -7.01 -10.70
C ARG A 56 5.14 -6.18 -10.31
N ARG A 57 5.28 -4.93 -10.77
CA ARG A 57 6.43 -4.07 -10.48
C ARG A 57 6.33 -3.42 -9.09
N HIS A 58 5.14 -3.05 -8.65
CA HIS A 58 4.87 -2.59 -7.29
C HIS A 58 4.76 -3.73 -6.27
N TRP A 59 4.94 -5.00 -6.68
CA TRP A 59 5.25 -6.12 -5.77
C TRP A 59 6.69 -6.06 -5.25
N GLN A 60 7.36 -4.90 -5.33
CA GLN A 60 8.44 -4.59 -4.42
C GLN A 60 7.86 -4.63 -3.01
N ARG A 61 8.02 -5.80 -2.40
CA ARG A 61 7.71 -6.13 -1.01
C ARG A 61 8.23 -4.98 -0.15
N ALA A 62 7.31 -4.18 0.36
CA ALA A 62 7.66 -3.13 1.28
C ALA A 62 7.73 -3.78 2.67
N TYR A 63 8.88 -3.67 3.31
CA TYR A 63 9.08 -4.20 4.65
C TYR A 63 9.03 -3.06 5.64
N LEU A 64 8.16 -3.19 6.63
CA LEU A 64 8.17 -2.32 7.78
C LEU A 64 8.99 -3.02 8.86
N HIS A 65 9.91 -2.28 9.46
CA HIS A 65 10.78 -2.81 10.50
C HIS A 65 10.74 -1.92 11.74
N HIS A 66 10.96 -2.56 12.89
CA HIS A 66 11.09 -1.92 14.18
C HIS A 66 12.23 -2.56 14.98
N ASP A 67 13.20 -1.75 15.42
CA ASP A 67 14.20 -2.14 16.41
C ASP A 67 14.42 -0.99 17.43
N GLY A 68 15.44 -1.13 18.29
CA GLY A 68 15.79 -0.10 19.28
C GLY A 68 16.22 1.27 18.71
N SER A 69 16.47 1.39 17.41
CA SER A 69 16.73 2.64 16.69
C SER A 69 15.47 3.32 16.16
N GLY A 70 14.32 2.64 16.22
CA GLY A 70 13.02 3.15 15.81
C GLY A 70 12.43 2.39 14.62
N TRP A 71 11.62 3.09 13.81
CA TRP A 71 10.89 2.49 12.70
C TRP A 71 11.49 2.87 11.36
N TRP A 72 11.52 1.92 10.41
CA TRP A 72 11.88 2.22 9.03
C TRP A 72 11.09 1.38 8.03
N LEU A 73 10.92 1.96 6.84
CA LEU A 73 10.35 1.33 5.67
C LEU A 73 11.48 0.96 4.72
N GLU A 74 11.55 -0.30 4.31
CA GLU A 74 12.39 -0.73 3.22
C GLU A 74 11.51 -1.01 1.99
N ALA A 75 11.72 -0.27 0.91
CA ALA A 75 11.00 -0.45 -0.34
C ALA A 75 11.96 -0.21 -1.52
N GLY A 76 11.99 -1.14 -2.48
CA GLY A 76 12.83 -1.02 -3.66
C GLY A 76 14.33 -0.89 -3.38
N GLY A 77 14.82 -1.51 -2.29
CA GLY A 77 16.21 -1.42 -1.86
C GLY A 77 16.59 -0.11 -1.18
N GLN A 78 15.63 0.80 -0.94
CA GLN A 78 15.84 2.02 -0.17
C GLN A 78 15.25 1.86 1.22
N ARG A 79 16.03 2.26 2.24
CA ARG A 79 15.60 2.34 3.63
C ARG A 79 15.24 3.78 3.97
N GLN A 80 14.00 3.99 4.41
CA GLN A 80 13.49 5.29 4.80
C GLN A 80 13.06 5.26 6.28
N PRO A 81 13.61 6.14 7.14
CA PRO A 81 13.17 6.22 8.52
C PRO A 81 11.72 6.71 8.60
N LEU A 82 10.93 6.08 9.47
CA LEU A 82 9.56 6.44 9.74
C LEU A 82 9.47 7.04 11.14
N VAL A 83 9.07 8.30 11.20
CA VAL A 83 8.83 9.00 12.47
C VAL A 83 7.32 9.18 12.62
N TRP A 84 6.79 8.90 13.81
CA TRP A 84 5.39 9.16 14.10
C TRP A 84 5.17 10.67 14.23
N ARG A 85 4.55 11.30 13.22
CA ARG A 85 4.27 12.75 13.23
C ARG A 85 2.80 13.04 13.53
N THR A 86 2.52 14.28 13.96
CA THR A 86 1.16 14.83 14.09
C THR A 86 0.35 14.59 12.82
N GLY A 87 -0.90 14.17 12.96
CA GLY A 87 -1.76 13.77 11.83
C GLY A 87 -1.61 12.29 11.42
N SER A 88 -0.73 11.54 12.09
CA SER A 88 -0.76 10.08 12.05
C SER A 88 -1.90 9.57 12.94
N SER A 89 -2.55 8.49 12.53
CA SER A 89 -3.69 7.91 13.26
C SER A 89 -3.65 6.38 13.21
N ARG A 90 -4.06 5.75 14.31
CA ARG A 90 -4.20 4.30 14.45
C ARG A 90 -5.68 4.00 14.65
N ARG A 91 -6.23 3.08 13.87
CA ARG A 91 -7.61 2.60 13.97
C ARG A 91 -7.63 1.09 13.80
N ALA A 92 -8.71 0.46 14.25
CA ALA A 92 -8.86 -1.01 14.27
C ALA A 92 -8.66 -1.71 12.91
N GLY A 93 -8.73 -1.01 11.78
CA GLY A 93 -8.46 -1.57 10.45
C GLY A 93 -7.61 -0.69 9.54
N LEU A 94 -7.05 0.40 10.06
CA LEU A 94 -6.28 1.35 9.27
C LEU A 94 -5.24 2.07 10.13
N ILE A 95 -4.00 2.06 9.66
CA ILE A 95 -2.93 2.91 10.15
C ILE A 95 -2.64 3.93 9.05
N SER A 96 -2.74 5.20 9.42
CA SER A 96 -2.28 6.33 8.60
C SER A 96 -1.06 6.90 9.27
N TRP A 97 0.10 6.71 8.66
CA TRP A 97 1.38 7.11 9.21
C TRP A 97 2.01 8.19 8.35
N ARG A 98 2.02 9.43 8.85
CA ARG A 98 2.74 10.53 8.22
C ARG A 98 4.18 10.52 8.69
N TYR A 99 5.12 10.37 7.77
CA TYR A 99 6.56 10.31 8.08
C TYR A 99 7.33 11.56 7.64
N GLY A 100 6.74 12.38 6.77
CA GLY A 100 7.32 13.66 6.34
C GLY A 100 6.41 14.86 6.60
N LEU A 101 6.84 16.02 6.09
CA LEU A 101 6.09 17.28 6.24
C LEU A 101 4.97 17.40 5.20
N TRP A 102 5.19 16.85 4.01
CA TRP A 102 4.29 16.99 2.87
C TRP A 102 3.13 16.00 2.93
N PRO A 103 1.95 16.36 2.38
CA PRO A 103 0.75 15.51 2.46
C PRO A 103 0.89 14.16 1.75
N TRP A 104 1.75 14.06 0.73
CA TRP A 104 2.07 12.80 0.04
C TRP A 104 3.07 11.91 0.78
N GLN A 105 3.73 12.40 1.84
CA GLN A 105 4.67 11.62 2.66
C GLN A 105 3.91 10.86 3.77
N ARG A 106 2.95 10.03 3.33
CA ARG A 106 2.06 9.26 4.19
C ARG A 106 2.00 7.81 3.74
N LEU A 107 2.21 6.91 4.68
CA LEU A 107 2.01 5.49 4.52
C LEU A 107 0.62 5.11 5.03
N LEU A 108 -0.19 4.49 4.18
CA LEU A 108 -1.50 3.95 4.54
C LEU A 108 -1.42 2.43 4.59
N ILE A 109 -1.53 1.86 5.79
CA ILE A 109 -1.52 0.41 6.00
C ILE A 109 -2.92 0.00 6.42
N ARG A 110 -3.59 -0.79 5.60
CA ARG A 110 -4.90 -1.36 5.93
C ARG A 110 -4.74 -2.75 6.55
N ALA A 111 -5.75 -3.22 7.26
CA ALA A 111 -5.73 -4.56 7.84
C ALA A 111 -5.55 -5.68 6.79
N ASP A 112 -6.01 -5.46 5.56
CA ASP A 112 -5.87 -6.40 4.44
C ASP A 112 -4.52 -6.31 3.71
N SER A 113 -3.62 -5.40 4.14
CA SER A 113 -2.23 -5.31 3.67
C SER A 113 -1.29 -6.27 4.41
N LEU A 114 -1.76 -6.92 5.46
CA LEU A 114 -0.98 -7.84 6.30
C LEU A 114 -1.84 -9.06 6.61
N PRO A 115 -1.25 -10.22 6.94
CA PRO A 115 -1.97 -11.28 7.63
C PRO A 115 -2.64 -10.72 8.90
N ALA A 116 -3.84 -11.19 9.24
CA ALA A 116 -4.63 -10.60 10.34
C ALA A 116 -3.87 -10.58 11.69
N ALA A 117 -3.14 -11.66 12.00
CA ALA A 117 -2.29 -11.74 13.19
C ALA A 117 -1.16 -10.71 13.18
N ASP A 118 -0.55 -10.47 12.01
CA ASP A 118 0.52 -9.50 11.84
C ASP A 118 0.04 -8.06 11.97
N PHE A 119 -1.18 -7.75 11.51
CA PHE A 119 -1.75 -6.42 11.67
C PHE A 119 -1.98 -6.09 13.16
N GLN A 120 -2.48 -7.05 13.95
CA GLN A 120 -2.64 -6.87 15.39
C GLN A 120 -1.29 -6.74 16.11
N ARG A 121 -0.29 -7.54 15.71
CA ARG A 121 1.09 -7.43 16.21
C ARG A 121 1.69 -6.04 15.91
N LEU A 122 1.52 -5.56 14.68
CA LEU A 122 1.94 -4.21 14.27
C LEU A 122 1.23 -3.12 15.10
N LEU A 123 -0.08 -3.21 15.27
CA LEU A 123 -0.82 -2.24 16.09
C LEU A 123 -0.28 -2.21 17.53
N LYS A 124 -0.05 -3.37 18.14
CA LYS A 124 0.53 -3.46 19.50
C LYS A 124 1.92 -2.83 19.55
N ALA A 125 2.80 -3.15 18.61
CA ALA A 125 4.14 -2.57 18.53
C ALA A 125 4.12 -1.04 18.41
N LEU A 126 3.12 -0.47 17.73
CA LEU A 126 2.97 0.98 17.65
C LEU A 126 2.53 1.62 18.98
N TYR A 127 1.81 0.91 19.85
CA TYR A 127 1.38 1.40 21.16
C TYR A 127 2.43 1.25 22.26
N LEU A 128 3.44 0.41 22.05
CA LEU A 128 4.56 0.29 22.96
C LEU A 128 5.51 1.50 22.76
N PRO A 129 5.93 2.16 23.85
CA PRO A 129 6.84 3.30 23.81
C PRO A 129 8.26 2.91 23.38
#